data_AF-A0A288GW27-F1
#
_entry.id   AF-A0A288GW27-F1
#
_cell.length_a   1.000
_cell.length_b   1.000
_cell.length_c   1.000
_cell.angle_alpha   90.00
_cell.angle_beta   90.00
_cell.angle_gamma   90.00
#
_symmetry.space_group_name_H-M   'P 1'
#
loop_
_entity.id
_entity.type
_entity.pdbx_description
1 polymer ?
#
loop_
_entity_poly.entity_id
_entity_poly.type
_entity_poly.pdbx_seq_one_letter_code
_entity_poly.pdbx_strand_id
1 'polypeptide(L)'
;MYSKVCMFGLLIIIIIFFSGCSFKSDTILKNNTYTVQGYYGDTIILITPTTKVGGFTSFFSTNGITAAEYNQQLIQEGKNNCTLINGTYFGLLSGGFQPAGTITLYLGLHNKQIIPSTIDPSLDQNLKTLVQYNSINNTVVFDKDNNIIRGIQFYAGPMIITNNTINPNLSTNTSHRNGKYPRTFLVQDYHNKTILGITTKKVSLTELGEKLKELFPSEKTSVINLDGGPSTTLYNEYMSFNITDEKLPLWFSICE
;
A
#
# COMPACT_ATOMS: atom_id res chain seq x y z
N MET A 1 -11.23 46.85 -60.83
CA MET A 1 -11.62 45.45 -60.55
C MET A 1 -10.48 44.77 -59.81
N TYR A 2 -10.62 44.58 -58.49
CA TYR A 2 -9.62 43.90 -57.65
C TYR A 2 -10.05 42.46 -57.42
N SER A 3 -9.19 41.49 -57.77
CA SER A 3 -9.38 40.07 -57.49
C SER A 3 -8.65 39.70 -56.19
N LYS A 4 -9.38 39.12 -55.24
CA LYS A 4 -8.88 38.61 -53.96
C LYS A 4 -8.18 37.27 -54.18
N VAL A 5 -6.95 37.15 -53.71
CA VAL A 5 -6.22 35.87 -53.60
C VAL A 5 -6.51 35.27 -52.22
N CYS A 6 -7.09 34.08 -52.20
CA CYS A 6 -7.24 33.27 -50.98
C CYS A 6 -5.92 32.58 -50.66
N MET A 7 -5.29 32.97 -49.54
CA MET A 7 -4.17 32.25 -48.94
C MET A 7 -4.73 31.08 -48.12
N PHE A 8 -4.46 29.84 -48.55
CA PHE A 8 -4.63 28.66 -47.71
C PHE A 8 -3.44 28.59 -46.74
N GLY A 9 -3.69 28.92 -45.48
CA GLY A 9 -2.76 28.67 -44.38
C GLY A 9 -2.71 27.19 -44.07
N LEU A 10 -1.58 26.55 -44.34
CA LEU A 10 -1.27 25.19 -43.96
C LEU A 10 -1.09 25.14 -42.43
N LEU A 11 -2.08 24.64 -41.70
CA LEU A 11 -2.01 24.42 -40.26
C LEU A 11 -1.16 23.17 -39.98
N ILE A 12 0.11 23.36 -39.64
CA ILE A 12 0.99 22.27 -39.20
C ILE A 12 0.62 21.93 -37.75
N ILE A 13 -0.14 20.84 -37.56
CA ILE A 13 -0.36 20.24 -36.25
C ILE A 13 0.93 19.51 -35.86
N ILE A 14 1.76 20.16 -35.04
CA ILE A 14 2.90 19.51 -34.40
C ILE A 14 2.33 18.61 -33.29
N ILE A 15 2.16 17.32 -33.60
CA ILE A 15 1.92 16.30 -32.58
C ILE A 15 3.26 16.09 -31.87
N ILE A 16 3.46 16.83 -30.78
CA ILE A 16 4.55 16.56 -29.84
C ILE A 16 4.21 15.24 -29.15
N PHE A 17 4.73 14.13 -29.67
CA PHE A 17 4.86 12.93 -28.87
C PHE A 17 5.82 13.27 -27.74
N PHE A 18 5.27 13.57 -26.56
CA PHE A 18 6.03 13.43 -25.33
C PHE A 18 6.44 11.96 -25.26
N SER A 19 7.66 11.67 -25.68
CA SER A 19 8.38 10.47 -25.30
C SER A 19 8.46 10.51 -23.77
N GLY A 20 7.41 9.97 -23.15
CA GLY A 20 7.30 9.86 -21.70
C GLY A 20 8.59 9.26 -21.20
N CYS A 21 9.24 9.96 -20.27
CA CYS A 21 10.39 9.44 -19.55
C CYS A 21 9.92 8.15 -18.90
N SER A 22 10.21 7.00 -19.54
CA SER A 22 9.84 5.70 -18.99
C SER A 22 10.66 5.54 -17.72
N PHE A 23 10.00 5.61 -16.56
CA PHE A 23 10.67 5.41 -15.29
C PHE A 23 11.30 4.02 -15.31
N LYS A 24 12.63 3.97 -15.27
CA LYS A 24 13.35 2.71 -15.25
C LYS A 24 13.05 2.04 -13.91
N SER A 25 12.24 0.99 -13.95
CA SER A 25 12.04 0.08 -12.83
C SER A 25 13.09 -1.01 -12.87
N ASP A 26 13.69 -1.32 -11.73
CA ASP A 26 14.55 -2.49 -11.59
C ASP A 26 13.70 -3.63 -11.02
N THR A 27 13.60 -4.74 -11.75
CA THR A 27 12.93 -5.95 -11.23
C THR A 27 13.88 -6.64 -10.27
N ILE A 28 13.55 -6.63 -8.97
CA ILE A 28 14.36 -7.24 -7.91
C ILE A 28 14.06 -8.74 -7.84
N LEU A 29 12.77 -9.09 -7.89
CA LEU A 29 12.29 -10.46 -7.86
C LEU A 29 11.06 -10.60 -8.74
N LYS A 30 10.96 -11.71 -9.46
CA LYS A 30 9.76 -12.08 -10.20
C LYS A 30 9.60 -13.59 -10.16
N ASN A 31 8.47 -14.05 -9.67
CA ASN A 31 8.08 -15.46 -9.70
C ASN A 31 6.65 -15.60 -10.24
N ASN A 32 6.07 -16.80 -10.07
CA ASN A 32 4.74 -17.11 -10.57
C ASN A 32 3.62 -16.45 -9.75
N THR A 33 3.90 -15.99 -8.53
CA THR A 33 2.91 -15.50 -7.56
C THR A 33 2.96 -13.98 -7.36
N TYR A 34 4.13 -13.36 -7.43
CA TYR A 34 4.31 -11.92 -7.30
C TYR A 34 5.59 -11.39 -7.97
N THR A 35 5.64 -10.07 -8.11
CA THR A 35 6.83 -9.31 -8.55
C THR A 35 7.19 -8.27 -7.51
N VAL A 36 8.49 -8.09 -7.29
CA VAL A 36 9.08 -7.01 -6.49
C VAL A 36 9.84 -6.08 -7.42
N GLN A 37 9.44 -4.82 -7.45
CA GLN A 37 10.00 -3.80 -8.33
C GLN A 37 10.51 -2.61 -7.53
N GLY A 38 11.74 -2.19 -7.82
CA GLY A 38 12.36 -0.99 -7.28
C GLY A 38 12.23 0.20 -8.23
N TYR A 39 11.99 1.38 -7.66
CA TYR A 39 11.87 2.65 -8.38
C TYR A 39 12.68 3.75 -7.69
N TYR A 40 13.16 4.71 -8.48
CA TYR A 40 13.94 5.87 -8.00
C TYR A 40 15.19 5.46 -7.20
N GLY A 41 15.97 4.51 -7.74
CA GLY A 41 17.12 3.91 -7.04
C GLY A 41 16.69 3.24 -5.74
N ASP A 42 15.74 2.31 -5.86
CA ASP A 42 15.12 1.50 -4.79
C ASP A 42 14.49 2.27 -3.64
N THR A 43 14.22 3.56 -3.83
CA THR A 43 13.56 4.39 -2.83
C THR A 43 12.13 3.91 -2.58
N ILE A 44 11.44 3.46 -3.62
CA ILE A 44 10.11 2.85 -3.55
C ILE A 44 10.23 1.41 -4.00
N ILE A 45 9.76 0.49 -3.17
CA ILE A 45 9.62 -0.92 -3.50
C ILE A 45 8.13 -1.24 -3.60
N LEU A 46 7.70 -1.81 -4.73
CA LEU A 46 6.34 -2.28 -4.95
C LEU A 46 6.32 -3.80 -5.03
N ILE A 47 5.36 -4.41 -4.33
CA ILE A 47 5.12 -5.84 -4.33
C ILE A 47 3.73 -6.08 -4.89
N THR A 48 3.71 -6.67 -6.08
CA THR A 48 2.52 -6.83 -6.91
C THR A 48 2.25 -8.30 -7.15
N PRO A 49 1.10 -8.85 -6.72
CA PRO A 49 0.71 -10.20 -7.08
C PRO A 49 0.56 -10.36 -8.60
N THR A 50 1.10 -11.43 -9.18
CA THR A 50 1.06 -11.71 -10.63
C THR A 50 -0.20 -12.46 -11.03
N THR A 51 -0.80 -13.24 -10.13
CA THR A 51 -1.99 -14.06 -10.42
C THR A 51 -3.29 -13.28 -10.19
N LYS A 52 -4.34 -13.67 -10.92
CA LYS A 52 -5.72 -13.18 -10.70
C LYS A 52 -6.38 -13.83 -9.47
N VAL A 53 -5.84 -14.94 -8.98
CA VAL A 53 -6.39 -15.76 -7.89
C VAL A 53 -5.28 -16.01 -6.88
N GLY A 54 -5.56 -15.74 -5.61
CA GLY A 54 -4.57 -15.83 -4.53
C GLY A 54 -3.74 -14.55 -4.42
N GLY A 55 -3.72 -13.99 -3.22
CA GLY A 55 -3.10 -12.72 -2.92
C GLY A 55 -2.28 -12.73 -1.65
N PHE A 56 -1.99 -11.53 -1.14
CA PHE A 56 -1.56 -11.40 0.23
C PHE A 56 -2.52 -12.17 1.16
N THR A 57 -1.94 -12.88 2.09
CA THR A 57 -2.62 -13.35 3.30
C THR A 57 -2.26 -12.40 4.43
N SER A 58 -3.06 -12.42 5.49
CA SER A 58 -2.84 -11.57 6.64
C SER A 58 -2.78 -12.44 7.90
N PHE A 59 -1.76 -12.22 8.72
CA PHE A 59 -1.67 -12.80 10.06
C PHE A 59 -1.83 -11.72 11.11
N PHE A 60 -2.51 -12.08 12.20
CA PHE A 60 -2.74 -11.20 13.32
C PHE A 60 -2.33 -11.84 14.66
N SER A 61 -1.66 -11.08 15.53
CA SER A 61 -1.30 -11.47 16.91
C SER A 61 -1.63 -10.36 17.91
N THR A 62 -2.37 -10.69 18.97
CA THR A 62 -2.66 -9.74 20.07
C THR A 62 -1.42 -9.37 20.88
N ASN A 63 -0.44 -10.27 20.95
CA ASN A 63 0.81 -10.06 21.69
C ASN A 63 1.93 -9.52 20.78
N GLY A 64 1.59 -9.22 19.52
CA GLY A 64 2.56 -8.97 18.46
C GLY A 64 3.37 -10.22 18.09
N ILE A 65 4.09 -10.14 16.98
CA ILE A 65 5.08 -11.13 16.54
C ILE A 65 6.15 -10.38 15.73
N THR A 66 7.43 -10.74 15.87
CA THR A 66 8.46 -10.15 15.01
C THR A 66 8.36 -10.71 13.58
N ALA A 67 8.95 -10.02 12.61
CA ALA A 67 9.02 -10.53 11.23
C ALA A 67 9.71 -11.91 11.17
N ALA A 68 10.78 -12.08 11.95
CA ALA A 68 11.54 -13.33 12.01
C ALA A 68 10.73 -14.47 12.63
N GLU A 69 10.05 -14.22 13.76
CA GLU A 69 9.16 -15.19 14.41
C GLU A 69 8.04 -15.62 13.44
N TYR A 70 7.41 -14.67 12.74
CA TYR A 70 6.35 -14.99 11.79
C TYR A 70 6.86 -15.77 10.57
N ASN A 71 8.04 -15.42 10.05
CA ASN A 71 8.66 -16.18 8.97
C ASN A 71 8.93 -17.65 9.37
N GLN A 72 9.42 -17.88 10.58
CA GLN A 72 9.63 -19.25 11.08
C GLN A 72 8.33 -20.05 11.16
N GLN A 73 7.22 -19.42 11.56
CA GLN A 73 5.90 -20.07 11.53
C GLN A 73 5.48 -20.46 10.12
N LEU A 74 5.67 -19.57 9.13
CA LEU A 74 5.35 -19.87 7.74
C LEU A 74 6.16 -21.07 7.21
N ILE A 75 7.46 -21.12 7.52
CA ILE A 75 8.31 -22.27 7.18
C ILE A 75 7.78 -23.55 7.82
N GLN A 76 7.38 -23.52 9.10
CA GLN A 76 6.80 -24.66 9.79
C GLN A 76 5.46 -25.12 9.19
N GLU A 77 4.68 -24.20 8.62
CA GLU A 77 3.45 -24.48 7.86
C GLU A 77 3.73 -25.01 6.44
N GLY A 78 5.00 -25.19 6.06
CA GLY A 78 5.41 -25.61 4.71
C GLY A 78 5.31 -24.49 3.66
N LYS A 79 5.16 -23.24 4.09
CA LYS A 79 5.18 -22.06 3.22
C LYS A 79 6.58 -21.48 3.20
N ASN A 80 7.31 -21.75 2.13
CA ASN A 80 8.65 -21.22 1.90
C ASN A 80 8.56 -19.98 0.99
N ASN A 81 9.64 -19.19 0.95
CA ASN A 81 9.81 -18.06 0.02
C ASN A 81 8.70 -16.99 0.12
N CYS A 82 8.29 -16.67 1.34
CA CYS A 82 7.30 -15.63 1.58
C CYS A 82 7.94 -14.23 1.58
N THR A 83 7.21 -13.25 1.06
CA THR A 83 7.46 -11.84 1.31
C THR A 83 6.53 -11.32 2.38
N LEU A 84 7.09 -10.77 3.46
CA LEU A 84 6.38 -10.23 4.62
C LEU A 84 6.49 -8.70 4.66
N ILE A 85 5.39 -8.04 4.98
CA ILE A 85 5.30 -6.59 5.12
C ILE A 85 4.39 -6.26 6.30
N ASN A 86 4.71 -5.20 7.05
CA ASN A 86 3.86 -4.75 8.15
C ASN A 86 2.48 -4.27 7.64
N GLY A 87 1.41 -4.57 8.38
CA GLY A 87 0.06 -4.48 7.84
C GLY A 87 -0.81 -3.28 8.27
N THR A 88 -0.66 -2.72 9.46
CA THR A 88 -1.48 -1.55 9.90
C THR A 88 -0.79 -0.71 10.98
N TYR A 89 -1.39 0.45 11.26
CA TYR A 89 -1.06 1.41 12.33
C TYR A 89 -1.42 0.89 13.72
N PHE A 90 -0.44 0.89 14.63
CA PHE A 90 -0.65 0.56 16.03
C PHE A 90 -0.05 1.62 16.96
N GLY A 91 -0.86 2.13 17.88
CA GLY A 91 -0.38 2.97 18.98
C GLY A 91 0.01 2.11 20.18
N LEU A 92 1.10 2.46 20.86
CA LEU A 92 1.41 1.95 22.19
C LEU A 92 0.68 2.82 23.22
N LEU A 93 -0.36 2.28 23.86
CA LEU A 93 -0.91 2.85 25.09
C LEU A 93 -0.76 1.82 26.20
N SER A 94 -0.01 2.21 27.26
CA SER A 94 0.10 1.54 28.55
C SER A 94 0.00 0.00 28.52
N GLY A 95 0.91 -0.68 27.82
CA GLY A 95 1.09 -2.13 27.93
C GLY A 95 0.61 -3.01 26.76
N GLY A 96 0.20 -2.45 25.61
CA GLY A 96 -0.12 -3.26 24.43
C GLY A 96 -0.35 -2.49 23.13
N PHE A 97 -0.45 -3.21 22.02
CA PHE A 97 -0.78 -2.68 20.70
C PHE A 97 -2.27 -2.37 20.59
N GLN A 98 -2.63 -1.15 20.20
CA GLN A 98 -4.01 -0.81 19.84
C GLN A 98 -4.12 -0.47 18.36
N PRO A 99 -4.95 -1.21 17.59
CA PRO A 99 -5.19 -0.87 16.21
C PRO A 99 -5.90 0.47 16.09
N ALA A 100 -5.66 1.11 14.96
CA ALA A 100 -6.58 2.08 14.39
C ALA A 100 -7.96 1.43 14.16
N GLY A 101 -8.83 1.42 15.16
CA GLY A 101 -10.18 0.87 15.01
C GLY A 101 -10.29 -0.67 15.07
N THR A 102 -11.50 -1.16 14.80
CA THR A 102 -11.79 -2.59 14.81
C THR A 102 -11.08 -3.30 13.65
N ILE A 103 -10.46 -4.46 13.94
CA ILE A 103 -9.96 -5.38 12.93
C ILE A 103 -10.91 -6.58 12.82
N THR A 104 -11.36 -6.87 11.60
CA THR A 104 -12.22 -8.02 11.27
C THR A 104 -11.52 -8.92 10.27
N LEU A 105 -11.38 -10.20 10.61
CA LEU A 105 -10.87 -11.24 9.72
C LEU A 105 -12.04 -12.01 9.11
N TYR A 106 -11.96 -12.26 7.81
CA TYR A 106 -12.94 -13.03 7.04
C TYR A 106 -12.32 -14.37 6.63
N LEU A 107 -13.00 -15.48 6.97
CA LEU A 107 -12.61 -16.87 6.66
C LEU A 107 -13.83 -17.64 6.13
N GLY A 108 -14.24 -17.36 4.89
CA GLY A 108 -15.44 -17.93 4.28
C GLY A 108 -16.70 -17.21 4.75
N LEU A 109 -17.70 -17.99 5.19
CA LEU A 109 -18.94 -17.45 5.77
C LEU A 109 -18.77 -16.97 7.22
N HIS A 110 -17.61 -17.23 7.82
CA HIS A 110 -17.29 -16.80 9.17
C HIS A 110 -16.50 -15.50 9.13
N ASN A 111 -17.00 -14.47 9.80
CA ASN A 111 -16.22 -13.31 10.18
C ASN A 111 -15.89 -13.39 11.68
N LYS A 112 -14.68 -13.00 12.03
CA LYS A 112 -14.24 -12.90 13.41
C LYS A 112 -13.74 -11.49 13.63
N GLN A 113 -14.45 -10.74 14.46
CA GLN A 113 -13.87 -9.54 15.04
C GLN A 113 -12.72 -9.98 15.96
N ILE A 114 -11.51 -9.57 15.62
CA ILE A 114 -10.32 -10.01 16.37
C ILE A 114 -9.96 -9.00 17.46
N ILE A 115 -10.27 -7.72 17.25
CA ILE A 115 -10.13 -6.68 18.29
C ILE A 115 -11.38 -5.78 18.31
N PRO A 116 -12.07 -5.66 19.45
CA PRO A 116 -12.98 -4.55 19.68
C PRO A 116 -12.17 -3.26 19.85
N SER A 117 -12.51 -2.23 19.07
CA SER A 117 -11.79 -0.97 19.18
C SER A 117 -11.96 -0.33 20.56
N THR A 118 -10.86 0.11 21.16
CA THR A 118 -10.86 1.01 22.33
C THR A 118 -10.85 2.48 21.92
N ILE A 119 -10.62 2.78 20.65
CA ILE A 119 -10.55 4.13 20.07
C ILE A 119 -11.59 4.23 18.97
N ASP A 120 -12.56 5.14 19.09
CA ASP A 120 -13.49 5.40 18.00
C ASP A 120 -12.72 6.02 16.81
N PRO A 121 -12.65 5.34 15.64
CA PRO A 121 -11.95 5.86 14.46
C PRO A 121 -12.51 7.20 13.98
N SER A 122 -13.75 7.55 14.33
CA SER A 122 -14.35 8.84 14.01
C SER A 122 -13.68 10.01 14.75
N LEU A 123 -13.07 9.73 15.92
CA LEU A 123 -12.37 10.71 16.75
C LEU A 123 -10.94 10.96 16.26
N ASP A 124 -10.38 10.04 15.47
CA ASP A 124 -9.10 10.24 14.81
C ASP A 124 -9.30 10.48 13.31
N GLN A 125 -9.30 11.75 12.92
CA GLN A 125 -9.38 12.18 11.52
C GLN A 125 -8.31 11.55 10.62
N ASN A 126 -7.30 10.93 11.23
CA ASN A 126 -6.13 10.36 10.59
C ASN A 126 -6.25 8.86 10.29
N LEU A 127 -7.22 8.19 10.93
CA LEU A 127 -7.39 6.74 10.94
C LEU A 127 -8.85 6.37 10.63
N LYS A 128 -9.49 7.13 9.76
CA LYS A 128 -10.92 6.98 9.46
C LYS A 128 -11.23 6.20 8.19
N THR A 129 -10.21 5.85 7.39
CA THR A 129 -10.46 5.15 6.12
C THR A 129 -10.59 3.66 6.38
N LEU A 130 -11.75 3.10 6.07
CA LEU A 130 -11.98 1.67 6.13
C LEU A 130 -11.31 1.00 4.95
N VAL A 131 -10.34 0.14 5.22
CA VAL A 131 -9.67 -0.69 4.22
C VAL A 131 -10.33 -2.06 4.24
N GLN A 132 -10.73 -2.52 3.06
CA GLN A 132 -11.29 -3.86 2.86
C GLN A 132 -10.46 -4.60 1.83
N TYR A 133 -9.69 -5.58 2.29
CA TYR A 133 -8.84 -6.40 1.44
C TYR A 133 -9.42 -7.81 1.27
N ASN A 134 -9.58 -8.24 0.01
CA ASN A 134 -10.05 -9.56 -0.38
C ASN A 134 -8.91 -10.36 -1.03
N SER A 135 -8.45 -11.37 -0.30
CA SER A 135 -7.31 -12.23 -0.69
C SER A 135 -7.62 -13.21 -1.83
N ILE A 136 -8.89 -13.47 -2.15
CA ILE A 136 -9.27 -14.42 -3.22
C ILE A 136 -9.00 -13.80 -4.58
N ASN A 137 -9.48 -12.57 -4.78
CA ASN A 137 -9.42 -11.86 -6.05
C ASN A 137 -8.37 -10.73 -6.06
N ASN A 138 -7.59 -10.62 -4.98
CA ASN A 138 -6.56 -9.60 -4.81
C ASN A 138 -7.07 -8.16 -4.87
N THR A 139 -8.30 -7.94 -4.43
CA THR A 139 -8.89 -6.61 -4.45
C THR A 139 -8.76 -5.89 -3.13
N VAL A 140 -8.48 -4.60 -3.20
CA VAL A 140 -8.59 -3.69 -2.07
C VAL A 140 -9.58 -2.60 -2.45
N VAL A 141 -10.43 -2.20 -1.51
CA VAL A 141 -11.27 -1.02 -1.64
C VAL A 141 -11.17 -0.17 -0.38
N PHE A 142 -11.45 1.12 -0.54
CA PHE A 142 -11.43 2.11 0.54
C PHE A 142 -12.83 2.72 0.67
N ASP A 143 -13.34 2.81 1.91
CA ASP A 143 -14.62 3.44 2.27
C ASP A 143 -15.82 3.00 1.42
N LYS A 144 -15.85 1.71 1.04
CA LYS A 144 -16.91 1.11 0.25
C LYS A 144 -17.26 -0.24 0.81
N ASP A 145 -18.52 -0.62 0.68
CA ASP A 145 -18.96 -1.98 0.98
C ASP A 145 -18.47 -2.93 -0.11
N ASN A 146 -17.65 -3.90 0.29
CA ASN A 146 -17.23 -5.02 -0.54
C ASN A 146 -17.59 -6.32 0.18
N ASN A 147 -18.12 -7.29 -0.57
CA ASN A 147 -18.39 -8.61 -0.04
C ASN A 147 -17.07 -9.37 0.11
N ILE A 148 -16.45 -9.26 1.30
CA ILE A 148 -15.23 -9.99 1.63
C ILE A 148 -15.61 -11.39 2.11
N ILE A 149 -15.22 -12.40 1.33
CA ILE A 149 -15.35 -13.81 1.73
C ILE A 149 -14.08 -14.25 2.48
N ARG A 150 -12.90 -13.79 2.05
CA ARG A 150 -11.63 -14.11 2.72
C ARG A 150 -10.67 -12.93 2.65
N GLY A 151 -10.19 -12.48 3.79
CA GLY A 151 -9.30 -11.34 3.89
C GLY A 151 -9.50 -10.57 5.18
N ILE A 152 -9.22 -9.27 5.16
CA ILE A 152 -9.19 -8.45 6.37
C ILE A 152 -9.84 -7.09 6.12
N GLN A 153 -10.50 -6.58 7.15
CA GLN A 153 -10.99 -5.23 7.25
C GLN A 153 -10.38 -4.55 8.46
N PHE A 154 -9.88 -3.33 8.27
CA PHE A 154 -9.20 -2.54 9.30
C PHE A 154 -9.26 -1.06 8.91
N TYR A 155 -8.96 -0.14 9.84
CA TYR A 155 -8.80 1.27 9.49
C TYR A 155 -7.32 1.64 9.33
N ALA A 156 -7.06 2.58 8.43
CA ALA A 156 -5.74 3.13 8.18
C ALA A 156 -5.82 4.60 7.74
N GLY A 157 -4.66 5.22 7.49
CA GLY A 157 -4.59 6.55 6.93
C GLY A 157 -3.31 7.32 7.24
N PRO A 158 -3.22 8.58 6.76
CA PRO A 158 -4.21 9.23 5.89
C PRO A 158 -4.22 8.64 4.47
N MET A 159 -5.31 8.90 3.73
CA MET A 159 -5.32 8.75 2.27
C MET A 159 -4.25 9.69 1.66
N ILE A 160 -3.35 9.12 0.86
CA ILE A 160 -2.29 9.84 0.15
C ILE A 160 -2.80 10.33 -1.20
N ILE A 161 -3.42 9.43 -1.97
CA ILE A 161 -4.00 9.71 -3.29
C ILE A 161 -5.42 9.14 -3.33
N THR A 162 -6.37 9.91 -3.86
CA THR A 162 -7.72 9.44 -4.16
C THR A 162 -8.03 9.78 -5.61
N ASN A 163 -8.34 8.77 -6.44
CA ASN A 163 -8.60 8.94 -7.87
C ASN A 163 -7.53 9.84 -8.54
N ASN A 164 -6.26 9.47 -8.37
CA ASN A 164 -5.08 10.17 -8.89
C ASN A 164 -4.89 11.64 -8.43
N THR A 165 -5.66 12.06 -7.42
CA THR A 165 -5.54 13.38 -6.78
C THR A 165 -4.84 13.23 -5.44
N ILE A 166 -3.70 13.90 -5.28
CA ILE A 166 -2.97 13.93 -4.00
C ILE A 166 -3.84 14.68 -2.98
N ASN A 167 -3.96 14.11 -1.78
CA ASN A 167 -4.71 14.75 -0.70
C ASN A 167 -4.03 16.08 -0.30
N PRO A 168 -4.73 17.23 -0.42
CA PRO A 168 -4.12 18.54 -0.16
C PRO A 168 -3.80 18.75 1.32
N ASN A 169 -4.39 17.95 2.21
CA ASN A 169 -4.23 18.07 3.65
C ASN A 169 -3.03 17.27 4.18
N LEU A 170 -2.24 16.61 3.33
CA LEU A 170 -1.08 15.82 3.77
C LEU A 170 -0.01 16.65 4.51
N SER A 171 0.06 17.95 4.20
CA SER A 171 0.98 18.91 4.83
C SER A 171 0.44 19.57 6.09
N THR A 172 -0.82 19.33 6.46
CA THR A 172 -1.45 19.98 7.62
C THR A 172 -0.92 19.41 8.94
N ASN A 173 -0.78 20.28 9.95
CA ASN A 173 0.01 20.14 11.18
C ASN A 173 -0.30 18.91 12.05
N THR A 174 0.12 17.72 11.63
CA THR A 174 0.33 16.57 12.52
C THR A 174 1.80 16.16 12.41
N SER A 175 2.58 16.27 13.50
CA SER A 175 4.05 16.26 13.47
C SER A 175 4.69 15.06 12.76
N HIS A 176 4.09 13.88 12.88
CA HIS A 176 4.57 12.64 12.25
C HIS A 176 4.23 12.52 10.74
N ARG A 177 3.38 13.39 10.20
CA ARG A 177 2.98 13.39 8.77
C ARG A 177 3.90 14.22 7.89
N ASN A 178 4.32 15.36 8.41
CA ASN A 178 5.26 16.26 7.73
C ASN A 178 6.70 15.75 7.85
N GLY A 179 6.99 14.95 8.88
CA GLY A 179 8.29 14.32 9.04
C GLY A 179 8.60 13.33 7.91
N LYS A 180 9.89 13.19 7.61
CA LYS A 180 10.39 12.17 6.68
C LYS A 180 10.61 10.87 7.42
N TYR A 181 9.93 9.81 7.00
CA TYR A 181 10.02 8.47 7.58
C TYR A 181 10.05 7.43 6.46
N PRO A 182 10.57 6.22 6.71
CA PRO A 182 10.16 5.07 5.91
C PRO A 182 8.63 4.95 5.97
N ARG A 183 8.01 4.60 4.86
CA ARG A 183 6.55 4.50 4.75
C ARG A 183 6.19 3.11 4.29
N THR A 184 5.09 2.58 4.81
CA THR A 184 4.37 1.45 4.24
C THR A 184 3.05 1.97 3.69
N PHE A 185 2.61 1.48 2.54
CA PHE A 185 1.38 1.94 1.91
C PHE A 185 0.71 0.84 1.10
N LEU A 186 -0.58 1.02 0.87
CA LEU A 186 -1.42 0.18 0.02
C LEU A 186 -1.90 1.00 -1.18
N VAL A 187 -1.78 0.42 -2.37
CA VAL A 187 -2.31 0.98 -3.60
C VAL A 187 -3.47 0.13 -4.08
N GLN A 188 -4.56 0.81 -4.43
CA GLN A 188 -5.62 0.31 -5.28
C GLN A 188 -5.35 0.81 -6.70
N ASP A 189 -5.03 -0.10 -7.62
CA ASP A 189 -4.87 0.27 -9.03
C ASP A 189 -6.25 0.47 -9.72
N TYR A 190 -6.23 0.85 -11.00
CA TYR A 190 -7.44 1.08 -11.80
C TYR A 190 -8.31 -0.17 -12.04
N HIS A 191 -7.79 -1.36 -11.74
CA HIS A 191 -8.49 -2.64 -11.74
C HIS A 191 -8.90 -3.11 -10.33
N ASN A 192 -8.80 -2.23 -9.33
CA ASN A 192 -8.97 -2.53 -7.91
C ASN A 192 -7.95 -3.54 -7.35
N LYS A 193 -6.86 -3.83 -8.06
CA LYS A 193 -5.83 -4.74 -7.57
C LYS A 193 -5.06 -4.09 -6.42
N THR A 194 -4.65 -4.95 -5.51
CA THR A 194 -3.86 -4.59 -4.34
C THR A 194 -2.39 -4.64 -4.69
N ILE A 195 -1.69 -3.53 -4.49
CA ILE A 195 -0.22 -3.47 -4.53
C ILE A 195 0.24 -2.97 -3.16
N LEU A 196 1.12 -3.72 -2.51
CA LEU A 196 1.78 -3.26 -1.29
C LEU A 196 3.06 -2.54 -1.65
N GLY A 197 3.39 -1.48 -0.92
CA GLY A 197 4.64 -0.78 -1.13
C GLY A 197 5.29 -0.31 0.16
N ILE A 198 6.61 -0.17 0.10
CA ILE A 198 7.39 0.47 1.15
C ILE A 198 8.32 1.53 0.56
N THR A 199 8.82 2.41 1.41
CA THR A 199 9.97 3.26 1.09
C THR A 199 11.18 2.89 1.91
N THR A 200 12.30 2.62 1.24
CA THR A 200 13.59 2.29 1.90
C THR A 200 14.30 3.53 2.43
N LYS A 201 13.97 4.71 1.88
CA LYS A 201 14.45 6.01 2.34
C LYS A 201 13.33 6.79 3.02
N LYS A 202 13.74 7.73 3.87
CA LYS A 202 12.83 8.63 4.57
C LYS A 202 12.20 9.62 3.58
N VAL A 203 10.87 9.61 3.48
CA VAL A 203 10.09 10.55 2.65
C VAL A 203 8.92 11.12 3.45
N SER A 204 8.52 12.35 3.11
CA SER A 204 7.24 12.89 3.59
C SER A 204 6.08 12.22 2.83
N LEU A 205 4.86 12.33 3.37
CA LEU A 205 3.67 11.82 2.66
C LEU A 205 3.40 12.58 1.35
N THR A 206 3.70 13.89 1.30
CA THR A 206 3.59 14.70 0.09
C THR A 206 4.58 14.23 -0.99
N GLU A 207 5.86 14.07 -0.63
CA GLU A 207 6.90 13.57 -1.56
C GLU A 207 6.55 12.17 -2.08
N LEU A 208 6.00 11.31 -1.21
CA LEU A 208 5.52 9.98 -1.61
C LEU A 208 4.35 10.09 -2.59
N GLY A 209 3.37 10.96 -2.33
CA GLY A 209 2.22 11.18 -3.21
C GLY A 209 2.63 11.66 -4.59
N GLU A 210 3.60 12.57 -4.69
CA GLU A 210 4.13 13.06 -5.97
C GLU A 210 4.76 11.92 -6.78
N LYS A 211 5.66 11.14 -6.16
CA LYS A 211 6.31 9.98 -6.80
C LYS A 211 5.31 8.89 -7.21
N LEU A 212 4.33 8.57 -6.36
CA LEU A 212 3.34 7.55 -6.69
C LEU A 212 2.40 8.01 -7.81
N LYS A 213 2.08 9.31 -7.88
CA LYS A 213 1.29 9.86 -8.99
C LYS A 213 2.01 9.73 -10.33
N GLU A 214 3.33 9.89 -10.34
CA GLU A 214 4.16 9.66 -11.53
C GLU A 214 4.17 8.17 -11.94
N LEU A 215 4.28 7.25 -10.97
CA LEU A 215 4.26 5.81 -11.24
C LEU A 215 2.90 5.29 -11.70
N PHE A 216 1.80 5.91 -11.24
CA PHE A 216 0.44 5.48 -11.50
C PHE A 216 -0.39 6.61 -12.13
N PRO A 217 -0.12 7.01 -13.40
CA PRO A 217 -0.74 8.16 -14.03
C PRO A 217 -2.25 8.00 -14.31
N SER A 218 -2.83 6.82 -14.09
CA SER A 218 -4.25 6.55 -14.31
C SER A 218 -5.14 7.26 -13.29
N GLU A 219 -6.25 7.86 -13.76
CA GLU A 219 -7.22 8.60 -12.95
C GLU A 219 -7.92 7.79 -11.84
N LYS A 220 -7.78 6.45 -11.83
CA LYS A 220 -8.47 5.57 -10.87
C LYS A 220 -7.57 4.97 -9.78
N THR A 221 -6.33 5.45 -9.65
CA THR A 221 -5.44 4.97 -8.58
C THR A 221 -5.79 5.63 -7.25
N SER A 222 -5.85 4.84 -6.19
CA SER A 222 -5.94 5.34 -4.82
C SER A 222 -4.82 4.75 -3.96
N VAL A 223 -4.29 5.53 -3.04
CA VAL A 223 -3.18 5.13 -2.16
C VAL A 223 -3.49 5.54 -0.74
N ILE A 224 -3.35 4.60 0.19
CA ILE A 224 -3.47 4.84 1.62
C ILE A 224 -2.14 4.58 2.34
N ASN A 225 -1.81 5.45 3.29
CA ASN A 225 -0.69 5.23 4.19
C ASN A 225 -1.03 4.17 5.24
N LEU A 226 -0.08 3.26 5.49
CA LEU A 226 -0.09 2.31 6.61
C LEU A 226 0.92 2.77 7.67
N ASP A 227 1.25 1.89 8.62
CA ASP A 227 2.25 2.24 9.63
C ASP A 227 3.64 2.42 9.03
N GLY A 228 4.29 3.49 9.45
CA GLY A 228 5.58 3.93 8.92
C GLY A 228 6.68 3.87 9.96
N GLY A 229 7.75 4.61 9.72
CA GLY A 229 8.81 4.79 10.72
C GLY A 229 9.56 3.49 11.00
N PRO A 230 9.86 3.18 12.28
CA PRO A 230 10.49 1.93 12.68
C PRO A 230 9.69 0.68 12.31
N SER A 231 8.35 0.78 12.16
CA SER A 231 7.49 -0.35 11.83
C SER A 231 7.59 -0.79 10.36
N THR A 232 8.04 0.09 9.46
CA THR A 232 8.16 -0.23 8.02
C THR A 232 9.13 -1.38 7.84
N THR A 233 8.61 -2.57 7.57
CA THR A 233 9.41 -3.79 7.48
C THR A 233 9.12 -4.49 6.17
N LEU A 234 10.16 -4.99 5.51
CA LEU A 234 10.05 -5.89 4.37
C LEU A 234 11.03 -7.05 4.58
N TYR A 235 10.52 -8.28 4.56
CA TYR A 235 11.33 -9.48 4.76
C TYR A 235 11.00 -10.54 3.71
N ASN A 236 12.00 -10.98 2.96
CA ASN A 236 11.95 -12.20 2.15
C ASN A 236 13.37 -12.79 2.04
N GLU A 237 13.52 -13.88 1.27
CA GLU A 237 14.81 -14.56 1.12
C GLU A 237 15.90 -13.74 0.39
N TYR A 238 15.52 -12.75 -0.42
CA TYR A 238 16.45 -11.94 -1.23
C TYR A 238 16.71 -10.54 -0.66
N MET A 239 15.77 -10.01 0.14
CA MET A 239 15.85 -8.67 0.68
C MET A 239 15.23 -8.60 2.08
N SER A 240 15.93 -7.85 2.93
CA SER A 240 15.49 -7.53 4.28
C SER A 240 15.66 -6.03 4.49
N PHE A 241 14.59 -5.33 4.81
CA PHE A 241 14.62 -3.91 5.14
C PHE A 241 13.98 -3.68 6.49
N ASN A 242 14.76 -3.01 7.36
CA ASN A 242 14.31 -2.51 8.66
C ASN A 242 13.60 -3.61 9.46
N ILE A 243 14.20 -4.81 9.46
CA ILE A 243 13.74 -5.95 10.25
C ILE A 243 13.88 -5.55 11.71
N THR A 244 12.73 -5.28 12.31
CA THR A 244 12.65 -4.87 13.70
C THR A 244 12.41 -6.10 14.58
N ASP A 245 13.05 -6.12 15.75
CA ASP A 245 12.68 -7.02 16.86
C ASP A 245 11.39 -6.55 17.54
N GLU A 246 10.80 -5.44 17.08
CA GLU A 246 9.48 -5.01 17.49
C GLU A 246 8.42 -6.02 17.06
N LYS A 247 7.58 -6.38 18.01
CA LYS A 247 6.51 -7.36 17.82
C LYS A 247 5.31 -6.71 17.18
N LEU A 248 5.21 -6.70 15.86
CA LEU A 248 4.06 -6.10 15.19
C LEU A 248 2.84 -7.05 15.20
N PRO A 249 1.62 -6.52 15.39
CA PRO A 249 0.43 -7.36 15.53
C PRO A 249 -0.24 -7.69 14.20
N LEU A 250 0.10 -7.03 13.08
CA LEU A 250 -0.38 -7.44 11.75
C LEU A 250 0.74 -7.51 10.72
N TRP A 251 0.77 -8.63 10.01
CA TRP A 251 1.65 -8.88 8.87
C TRP A 251 0.84 -9.26 7.64
N PHE A 252 1.13 -8.63 6.50
CA PHE A 252 0.78 -9.17 5.20
C PHE A 252 1.89 -10.10 4.72
N SER A 253 1.51 -11.22 4.12
CA SER A 253 2.45 -12.14 3.50
C SER A 253 1.96 -12.68 2.18
N ILE A 254 2.85 -12.84 1.21
CA ILE A 254 2.58 -13.57 -0.04
C ILE A 254 3.70 -14.58 -0.25
N CYS A 255 3.33 -15.83 -0.50
CA CYS A 255 4.28 -16.95 -0.61
C CYS A 255 4.12 -17.61 -1.98
N GLU A 256 5.18 -18.25 -2.47
CA GLU A 256 5.14 -19.10 -3.66
C GLU A 256 4.27 -20.36 -3.46
#